data_AF-A0A4P5VKW6-F1
#
_entry.id   AF-A0A4P5VKW6-F1
#
_cell.length_a   1.000
_cell.length_b   1.000
_cell.length_c   1.000
_cell.angle_alpha   90.00
_cell.angle_beta   90.00
_cell.angle_gamma   90.00
#
_symmetry.space_group_name_H-M   'P 1'
#
loop_
_entity.id
_entity.type
_entity.pdbx_description
1 polymer ?
#
loop_
_entity_poly.entity_id
_entity_poly.type
_entity_poly.pdbx_seq_one_letter_code
_entity_poly.pdbx_strand_id
1 'polypeptide(L)'
;MDEASLRWVRCRLVAGHGVASGRAATSPYPAGTIHLQAPYFAARGIDLSPFFAGTLNLEAARGHWRLRDPDARVEALEWTDRHPPETFSFWHCRLRVPAAAGGAVGSAGLAALIYYPHPETKRAHHQAPSCLELLAPWIPGLHPGAELELGVDPRRCRLIDPARLRARLLEFLKFRVLAAQEEFFVAFLVPQPGDSPGPDPRPGLAPALAAPTSALDPKRFRTWLQALWPEALDLDDADLLATLEQARQLYVN
;
A
#
# COMPACT_ATOMS: atom_id res chain seq x y z
N MET A 1 17.30 5.12 -10.55
CA MET A 1 15.97 4.53 -10.85
C MET A 1 15.97 4.18 -12.32
N ASP A 2 15.73 2.91 -12.68
CA ASP A 2 15.56 2.54 -14.08
C ASP A 2 14.13 2.92 -14.50
N GLU A 3 14.00 3.99 -15.29
CA GLU A 3 12.70 4.52 -15.74
C GLU A 3 11.87 3.51 -16.53
N ALA A 4 12.50 2.52 -17.17
CA ALA A 4 11.81 1.47 -17.90
C ALA A 4 11.02 0.50 -17.00
N SER A 5 11.31 0.49 -15.69
CA SER A 5 10.70 -0.43 -14.72
C SER A 5 9.51 0.17 -13.94
N LEU A 6 9.16 1.44 -14.18
CA LEU A 6 8.13 2.13 -13.43
C LEU A 6 6.73 1.62 -13.76
N ARG A 7 5.94 1.41 -12.70
CA ARG A 7 4.50 1.20 -12.80
C ARG A 7 3.80 2.54 -12.73
N TRP A 8 3.10 2.88 -13.80
CA TRP A 8 2.28 4.09 -13.87
C TRP A 8 0.87 3.82 -13.34
N VAL A 9 0.41 4.68 -12.44
CA VAL A 9 -0.89 4.60 -11.78
C VAL A 9 -1.63 5.92 -11.97
N ARG A 10 -2.85 5.85 -12.50
CA ARG A 10 -3.71 7.03 -12.64
C ARG A 10 -4.24 7.46 -11.28
N CYS A 11 -4.05 8.73 -10.97
CA CYS A 11 -4.47 9.36 -9.72
C CYS A 11 -5.18 10.68 -10.03
N ARG A 12 -5.97 11.13 -9.07
CA ARG A 12 -6.62 12.45 -9.10
C ARG A 12 -5.95 13.36 -8.08
N LEU A 13 -5.66 14.59 -8.47
CA LEU A 13 -5.27 15.61 -7.51
C LEU A 13 -6.47 16.00 -6.66
N VAL A 14 -6.36 15.87 -5.34
CA VAL A 14 -7.39 16.27 -4.38
C VAL A 14 -6.90 17.45 -3.54
N ALA A 15 -7.85 18.19 -2.97
CA ALA A 15 -7.52 19.28 -2.07
C ALA A 15 -7.01 18.71 -0.73
N GLY A 16 -5.82 19.13 -0.31
CA GLY A 16 -5.32 18.88 1.04
C GLY A 16 -5.76 19.96 2.03
N HIS A 17 -5.42 19.78 3.31
CA HIS A 17 -5.76 20.75 4.35
C HIS A 17 -5.00 22.08 4.27
N GLY A 18 -3.96 22.19 3.41
CA GLY A 18 -3.18 23.41 3.25
C GLY A 18 -2.11 23.65 4.34
N VAL A 19 -1.92 22.70 5.26
CA VAL A 19 -0.91 22.78 6.33
C VAL A 19 0.51 22.68 5.77
N ALA A 20 0.74 21.78 4.81
CA ALA A 20 2.05 21.59 4.17
C ALA A 20 2.57 22.84 3.47
N SER A 21 1.67 23.62 2.85
CA SER A 21 1.98 24.81 2.06
C SER A 21 1.75 26.14 2.78
N GLY A 22 1.34 26.11 4.06
CA GLY A 22 1.07 27.33 4.83
C GLY A 22 -0.20 28.08 4.42
N ARG A 23 -1.03 27.50 3.55
CA ARG A 23 -2.28 28.12 3.06
C ARG A 23 -3.46 27.94 4.02
N ALA A 24 -3.32 27.07 5.02
CA ALA A 24 -4.33 26.84 6.04
C ALA A 24 -4.40 28.02 7.01
N ALA A 25 -5.55 28.72 7.03
CA ALA A 25 -5.75 29.92 7.86
C ALA A 25 -5.56 29.67 9.37
N THR A 26 -5.86 28.45 9.84
CA THR A 26 -5.76 28.05 11.24
C THR A 26 -4.52 27.22 11.56
N SER A 27 -3.60 27.08 10.60
CA SER A 27 -2.37 26.31 10.82
C SER A 27 -1.45 27.03 11.81
N PRO A 28 -0.87 26.33 12.80
CA PRO A 28 0.17 26.90 13.66
C PRO A 28 1.50 27.13 12.91
N TYR A 29 1.58 26.74 11.62
CA TYR A 29 2.75 26.81 10.76
C TYR A 29 2.47 27.76 9.58
N PRO A 30 2.64 29.09 9.73
CA PRO A 30 2.28 30.07 8.69
C PRO A 30 3.15 29.98 7.44
N ALA A 31 4.40 29.52 7.56
CA ALA A 31 5.28 29.25 6.41
C ALA A 31 5.03 27.89 5.74
N GLY A 32 4.16 27.05 6.32
CA GLY A 32 3.93 25.66 5.91
C GLY A 32 4.95 24.68 6.51
N THR A 33 4.51 23.44 6.76
CA THR A 33 5.39 22.44 7.40
C THR A 33 6.57 22.05 6.53
N ILE A 34 6.40 21.96 5.20
CA ILE A 34 7.49 21.55 4.31
C ILE A 34 8.63 22.57 4.36
N HIS A 35 8.32 23.87 4.36
CA HIS A 35 9.32 24.92 4.48
C HIS A 35 10.07 24.83 5.82
N LEU A 36 9.35 24.65 6.93
CA LEU A 36 9.94 24.55 8.27
C LEU A 36 10.79 23.28 8.45
N GLN A 37 10.39 22.18 7.83
CA GLN A 37 11.08 20.89 7.92
C GLN A 37 12.31 20.80 7.02
N ALA A 38 12.34 21.52 5.90
CA ALA A 38 13.42 21.48 4.90
C ALA A 38 14.85 21.57 5.48
N PRO A 39 15.20 22.50 6.39
CA PRO A 39 16.56 22.55 6.95
C PRO A 39 16.92 21.30 7.76
N TYR A 40 15.96 20.71 8.46
CA TYR A 40 16.17 19.49 9.25
C TYR A 40 16.37 18.26 8.35
N PHE A 41 15.62 18.18 7.25
CA PHE A 41 15.81 17.13 6.24
C PHE A 41 17.15 17.28 5.51
N ALA A 42 17.54 18.50 5.15
CA ALA A 42 18.84 18.76 4.52
C ALA A 42 20.01 18.32 5.41
N ALA A 43 19.92 18.57 6.73
CA ALA A 43 20.91 18.09 7.70
C ALA A 43 21.00 16.55 7.78
N ARG A 44 20.00 15.82 7.26
CA ARG A 44 19.98 14.36 7.14
C ARG A 44 20.20 13.86 5.70
N GLY A 45 20.68 14.73 4.82
CA GLY A 45 21.02 14.38 3.43
C GLY A 45 19.83 14.33 2.47
N ILE A 46 18.66 14.84 2.88
CA ILE A 46 17.46 14.90 2.04
C ILE A 46 17.24 16.35 1.62
N ASP A 47 17.65 16.69 0.40
CA ASP A 47 17.48 18.03 -0.14
C ASP A 47 16.07 18.22 -0.73
N LEU A 48 15.30 19.12 -0.12
CA LEU A 48 13.96 19.48 -0.59
C LEU A 48 13.94 20.74 -1.46
N SER A 49 15.08 21.42 -1.66
CA SER A 49 15.16 22.65 -2.44
C SER A 49 14.67 22.56 -3.90
N PRO A 50 14.72 21.39 -4.58
CA PRO A 50 14.16 21.27 -5.94
C PRO A 50 12.62 21.27 -6.00
N PHE A 51 11.93 21.14 -4.85
CA PHE A 51 10.48 20.99 -4.80
C PHE A 51 9.80 22.26 -4.30
N PHE A 52 8.54 22.42 -4.70
CA PHE A 52 7.68 23.44 -4.11
C PHE A 52 7.48 23.15 -2.62
N ALA A 53 7.45 24.20 -1.79
CA ALA A 53 7.25 24.08 -0.35
C ALA A 53 5.77 23.77 0.00
N GLY A 54 5.32 22.58 -0.38
CA GLY A 54 3.98 22.07 -0.17
C GLY A 54 3.80 20.72 -0.87
N THR A 55 2.71 20.02 -0.56
CA THR A 55 2.45 18.69 -1.11
C THR A 55 1.27 18.66 -2.07
N LEU A 56 1.41 17.86 -3.13
CA LEU A 56 0.31 17.41 -3.97
C LEU A 56 -0.34 16.19 -3.30
N ASN A 57 -1.66 16.21 -3.13
CA ASN A 57 -2.39 15.07 -2.57
C ASN A 57 -2.98 14.28 -3.73
N LEU A 58 -2.43 13.10 -4.01
CA LEU A 58 -2.84 12.26 -5.14
C LEU A 58 -3.64 11.07 -4.64
N GLU A 59 -4.91 11.02 -5.01
CA GLU A 59 -5.81 9.92 -4.69
C GLU A 59 -5.89 8.92 -5.85
N ALA A 60 -5.61 7.66 -5.56
CA ALA A 60 -5.84 6.56 -6.50
C ALA A 60 -7.33 6.23 -6.59
N ALA A 61 -7.82 5.93 -7.81
CA ALA A 61 -9.25 5.70 -8.05
C ALA A 61 -9.84 4.48 -7.29
N ARG A 62 -9.02 3.44 -7.08
CA ARG A 62 -9.42 2.20 -6.41
C ARG A 62 -8.25 1.63 -5.64
N GLY A 63 -8.52 1.13 -4.45
CA GLY A 63 -7.53 0.44 -3.64
C GLY A 63 -6.78 1.35 -2.66
N HIS A 64 -5.77 0.78 -2.03
CA HIS A 64 -4.94 1.45 -1.04
C HIS A 64 -3.46 1.22 -1.33
N TRP A 65 -2.61 2.13 -0.88
CA TRP A 65 -1.17 2.03 -1.07
C TRP A 65 -0.52 1.15 -0.01
N ARG A 66 0.35 0.25 -0.46
CA ARG A 66 1.32 -0.46 0.37
C ARG A 66 2.71 0.03 0.00
N LEU A 67 3.36 0.70 0.96
CA LEU A 67 4.71 1.25 0.83
C LEU A 67 5.68 0.40 1.66
N ARG A 68 6.84 0.08 1.09
CA ARG A 68 7.95 -0.60 1.77
C ARG A 68 9.29 -0.15 1.19
N ASP A 69 10.36 -0.42 1.92
CA ASP A 69 11.75 -0.17 1.50
C ASP A 69 11.96 1.28 0.97
N PRO A 70 11.76 2.29 1.83
CA PRO A 70 11.94 3.69 1.43
C PRO A 70 13.37 3.97 0.97
N ASP A 71 13.51 4.94 0.06
CA ASP A 71 14.82 5.45 -0.36
C ASP A 71 15.52 6.18 0.78
N ALA A 72 14.75 6.86 1.63
CA ALA A 72 15.25 7.49 2.83
C ALA A 72 14.22 7.40 3.96
N ARG A 73 14.72 7.20 5.18
CA ARG A 73 13.92 7.24 6.41
C ARG A 73 14.60 8.12 7.43
N VAL A 74 13.84 9.04 8.00
CA VAL A 74 14.29 9.90 9.11
C VAL A 74 13.41 9.59 10.30
N GLU A 75 13.99 8.91 11.29
CA GLU A 75 13.30 8.56 12.53
C GLU A 75 13.43 9.67 13.56
N ALA A 76 12.36 9.88 14.32
CA ALA A 76 12.30 10.83 15.44
C ALA A 76 12.89 12.22 15.09
N LEU A 77 12.41 12.83 14.00
CA LEU A 77 12.81 14.17 13.60
C LEU A 77 12.17 15.22 14.51
N GLU A 78 13.02 15.92 15.25
CA GLU A 78 12.69 17.10 16.04
C GLU A 78 12.76 18.36 15.18
N TRP A 79 11.68 18.65 14.46
CA TRP A 79 11.60 19.85 13.61
C TRP A 79 10.80 21.01 14.25
N THR A 80 10.19 20.78 15.40
CA THR A 80 9.43 21.77 16.18
C THR A 80 9.26 21.32 17.63
N ASP A 81 9.13 22.28 18.56
CA ASP A 81 8.84 22.02 19.97
C ASP A 81 7.34 21.81 20.27
N ARG A 82 6.48 21.85 19.24
CA ARG A 82 5.02 21.82 19.42
C ARG A 82 4.43 20.42 19.61
N HIS A 83 5.17 19.38 19.24
CA HIS A 83 4.74 18.00 19.36
C HIS A 83 5.97 17.08 19.49
N PRO A 84 5.78 15.82 19.90
CA PRO A 84 6.85 14.84 19.90
C PRO A 84 7.49 14.68 18.50
N PRO A 85 8.73 14.15 18.45
CA PRO A 85 9.42 13.89 17.20
C PRO A 85 8.62 12.99 16.25
N GLU A 86 8.70 13.25 14.95
CA GLU A 86 7.94 12.52 13.93
C GLU A 86 8.87 11.68 13.04
N THR A 87 8.38 10.56 12.53
CA THR A 87 9.11 9.74 11.56
C THR A 87 8.61 10.01 10.15
N PHE A 88 9.54 10.12 9.20
CA PHE A 88 9.26 10.37 7.79
C PHE A 88 9.96 9.35 6.91
N SER A 89 9.30 8.96 5.83
CA SER A 89 9.89 8.15 4.76
C SER A 89 9.67 8.78 3.40
N PHE A 90 10.63 8.54 2.51
CA PHE A 90 10.64 9.11 1.17
C PHE A 90 10.89 8.03 0.13
N TRP A 91 10.19 8.14 -1.00
CA TRP A 91 10.43 7.32 -2.19
C TRP A 91 10.54 8.23 -3.41
N HIS A 92 11.55 8.01 -4.23
CA HIS A 92 11.64 8.65 -5.52
C HIS A 92 10.54 8.12 -6.43
N CYS A 93 9.83 9.03 -7.09
CA CYS A 93 8.80 8.72 -8.04
C CYS A 93 8.87 9.65 -9.25
N ARG A 94 8.04 9.36 -10.24
CA ARG A 94 7.85 10.21 -11.41
C ARG A 94 6.40 10.65 -11.52
N LEU A 95 6.17 11.87 -12.00
CA LEU A 95 4.84 12.41 -12.21
C LEU A 95 4.64 12.84 -13.66
N ARG A 96 3.64 12.28 -14.32
CA ARG A 96 3.14 12.81 -15.61
C ARG A 96 1.91 13.66 -15.33
N VAL A 97 1.92 14.87 -15.88
CA VAL A 97 0.83 15.83 -15.76
C VAL A 97 0.18 16.05 -17.12
N PRO A 98 -1.06 16.55 -17.18
CA PRO A 98 -1.69 16.91 -18.45
C PRO A 98 -0.85 17.94 -19.22
N ALA A 99 -0.82 17.82 -20.55
CA ALA A 99 -0.05 18.72 -21.41
C ALA A 99 -0.43 20.21 -21.21
N ALA A 100 -1.69 20.49 -20.88
CA ALA A 100 -2.19 21.84 -20.60
C ALA A 100 -1.59 22.47 -19.32
N ALA A 101 -1.06 21.68 -18.39
CA ALA A 101 -0.44 22.15 -17.15
C ALA A 101 1.08 22.41 -17.29
N GLY A 102 1.59 22.52 -18.53
CA GLY A 102 2.97 22.95 -18.81
C GLY A 102 4.08 22.01 -18.30
N GLY A 103 3.75 20.80 -17.82
CA GLY A 103 4.74 19.87 -17.27
C GLY A 103 5.03 18.67 -18.18
N ALA A 104 6.30 18.27 -18.19
CA ALA A 104 6.92 17.13 -18.88
C ALA A 104 6.20 16.65 -20.16
N VAL A 105 6.53 17.28 -21.28
CA VAL A 105 6.23 16.77 -22.64
C VAL A 105 7.17 15.60 -22.93
N GLY A 106 6.92 14.43 -22.31
CA GLY A 106 7.75 13.25 -22.51
C GLY A 106 7.35 12.05 -21.66
N SER A 107 7.76 10.85 -22.07
CA SER A 107 7.42 9.58 -21.39
C SER A 107 8.06 9.44 -20.00
N ALA A 108 9.16 10.14 -19.69
CA ALA A 108 9.90 10.00 -18.44
C ALA A 108 9.17 10.58 -17.20
N GLY A 109 8.35 11.62 -17.37
CA GLY A 109 7.70 12.36 -16.27
C GLY A 109 8.67 13.22 -15.44
N LEU A 110 8.10 14.10 -14.61
CA LEU A 110 8.84 14.97 -13.69
C LEU A 110 9.39 14.15 -12.51
N ALA A 111 10.59 14.49 -12.05
CA ALA A 111 11.09 13.95 -10.77
C ALA A 111 10.22 14.46 -9.61
N ALA A 112 9.83 13.55 -8.73
CA ALA A 112 9.05 13.84 -7.54
C ALA A 112 9.49 12.91 -6.39
N LEU A 113 9.04 13.22 -5.17
CA LEU A 113 9.18 12.38 -4.00
C LEU A 113 7.81 12.10 -3.40
N ILE A 114 7.53 10.84 -3.08
CA ILE A 114 6.47 10.52 -2.11
C ILE A 114 6.99 10.96 -0.74
N TYR A 115 6.25 11.84 -0.08
CA TYR A 115 6.50 12.28 1.28
C TYR A 115 5.52 11.57 2.21
N TYR A 116 6.04 10.72 3.08
CA TYR A 116 5.22 9.90 3.97
C TYR A 116 5.53 10.20 5.44
N PRO A 117 4.71 11.03 6.10
CA PRO A 117 4.71 11.09 7.55
C PRO A 117 4.07 9.83 8.14
N HIS A 118 4.77 9.16 9.06
CA HIS A 118 4.27 7.92 9.68
C HIS A 118 3.13 8.23 10.66
N PRO A 119 1.92 7.66 10.46
CA PRO A 119 0.74 7.96 11.27
C PRO A 119 0.91 7.59 12.75
N GLU A 120 1.77 6.62 13.06
CA GLU A 120 2.09 6.20 14.43
C GLU A 120 2.74 7.31 15.25
N THR A 121 3.45 8.23 14.59
CA THR A 121 4.15 9.35 15.23
C THR A 121 3.47 10.70 14.98
N LYS A 122 2.72 10.84 13.88
CA LYS A 122 2.00 12.05 13.52
C LYS A 122 0.54 12.00 13.98
N ARG A 123 0.29 12.50 15.18
CA ARG A 123 -1.02 12.47 15.87
C ARG A 123 -2.19 13.10 15.09
N ALA A 124 -1.91 13.99 14.13
CA ALA A 124 -2.92 14.68 13.33
C ALA A 124 -3.02 14.17 11.87
N HIS A 125 -2.45 13.00 11.56
CA HIS A 125 -2.48 12.45 10.20
C HIS A 125 -3.75 11.62 9.94
N HIS A 126 -4.76 12.25 9.35
CA HIS A 126 -5.94 11.56 8.83
C HIS A 126 -5.98 11.64 7.31
N GLN A 127 -5.27 10.73 6.63
CA GLN A 127 -5.37 10.58 5.18
C GLN A 127 -6.01 9.24 4.81
N ALA A 128 -6.80 9.27 3.74
CA ALA A 128 -7.34 8.05 3.16
C ALA A 128 -6.19 7.15 2.70
N PRO A 129 -6.26 5.82 2.92
CA PRO A 129 -5.22 4.88 2.46
C PRO A 129 -4.96 4.88 0.94
N SER A 130 -5.87 5.45 0.16
CA SER A 130 -5.77 5.67 -1.29
C SER A 130 -4.97 6.92 -1.68
N CYS A 131 -4.70 7.82 -0.73
CA CYS A 131 -4.08 9.12 -0.96
C CYS A 131 -2.59 9.09 -0.59
N LEU A 132 -1.75 9.71 -1.43
CA LEU A 132 -0.34 9.96 -1.15
C LEU A 132 -0.03 11.46 -1.24
N GLU A 133 0.83 11.93 -0.34
CA GLU A 133 1.45 13.26 -0.46
C GLU A 133 2.73 13.20 -1.30
N LEU A 134 2.84 14.09 -2.29
CA LEU A 134 4.01 14.19 -3.14
C LEU A 134 4.63 15.58 -3.07
N LEU A 135 5.96 15.62 -2.99
CA LEU A 135 6.77 16.79 -3.26
C LEU A 135 7.15 16.77 -4.75
N ALA A 136 6.86 17.85 -5.43
CA ALA A 136 7.15 18.03 -6.84
C ALA A 136 7.61 19.48 -7.09
N PRO A 137 8.34 19.76 -8.19
CA PRO A 137 8.58 21.13 -8.62
C PRO A 137 7.25 21.88 -8.83
N TRP A 138 7.31 23.20 -8.92
CA TRP A 138 6.11 23.98 -9.25
C TRP A 138 5.57 23.58 -10.64
N ILE A 139 4.29 23.23 -10.71
CA ILE A 139 3.59 22.84 -11.95
C ILE A 139 2.50 23.89 -12.23
N PRO A 140 2.71 24.80 -13.20
CA PRO A 140 1.75 25.85 -13.52
C PRO A 140 0.38 25.31 -13.93
N GLY A 141 -0.70 25.95 -13.48
CA GLY A 141 -2.06 25.63 -13.92
C GLY A 141 -2.65 24.31 -13.37
N LEU A 142 -1.92 23.61 -12.51
CA LEU A 142 -2.43 22.41 -11.84
C LEU A 142 -3.45 22.80 -10.76
N HIS A 143 -4.63 22.17 -10.79
CA HIS A 143 -5.75 22.45 -9.89
C HIS A 143 -6.40 21.15 -9.40
N PRO A 144 -7.04 21.15 -8.21
CA PRO A 144 -7.78 19.99 -7.73
C PRO A 144 -8.79 19.47 -8.76
N GLY A 145 -8.89 18.15 -8.87
CA GLY A 145 -9.69 17.46 -9.87
C GLY A 145 -8.92 17.00 -11.10
N ALA A 146 -7.72 17.54 -11.35
CA ALA A 146 -6.86 17.13 -12.45
C ALA A 146 -6.47 15.64 -12.35
N GLU A 147 -6.36 14.97 -13.49
CA GLU A 147 -5.86 13.60 -13.59
C GLU A 147 -4.36 13.61 -13.86
N LEU A 148 -3.62 12.76 -13.15
CA LEU A 148 -2.16 12.62 -13.25
C LEU A 148 -1.80 11.15 -13.29
N GLU A 149 -0.59 10.84 -13.78
CA GLU A 149 -0.02 9.49 -13.63
C GLU A 149 1.19 9.53 -12.69
N LEU A 150 1.13 8.70 -11.66
CA LEU A 150 2.20 8.48 -10.69
C LEU A 150 3.00 7.23 -11.10
N GLY A 151 4.27 7.43 -11.47
CA GLY A 151 5.24 6.38 -11.78
C GLY A 151 6.02 5.98 -10.53
N VAL A 152 5.92 4.72 -10.11
CA VAL A 152 6.58 4.19 -8.91
C VAL A 152 7.30 2.87 -9.19
N ASP A 153 8.28 2.51 -8.36
CA ASP A 153 8.84 1.16 -8.36
C ASP A 153 7.80 0.19 -7.78
N PRO A 154 7.23 -0.73 -8.59
CA PRO A 154 6.18 -1.65 -8.14
C PRO A 154 6.67 -2.64 -7.08
N ARG A 155 7.98 -2.78 -6.87
CA ARG A 155 8.51 -3.62 -5.79
C ARG A 155 8.42 -2.91 -4.45
N ARG A 156 8.35 -1.58 -4.42
CA ARG A 156 8.38 -0.75 -3.20
C ARG A 156 7.05 -0.09 -2.90
N CYS A 157 6.35 0.37 -3.93
CA CYS A 157 5.05 1.03 -3.82
C CYS A 157 4.02 0.27 -4.66
N ARG A 158 3.00 -0.30 -4.01
CA ARG A 158 1.95 -1.06 -4.68
C ARG A 158 0.59 -0.49 -4.35
N LEU A 159 -0.22 -0.27 -5.38
CA LEU A 159 -1.64 0.01 -5.22
C LEU A 159 -2.40 -1.33 -5.21
N ILE A 160 -3.00 -1.65 -4.06
CA ILE A 160 -3.74 -2.89 -3.84
C ILE A 160 -5.22 -2.61 -4.06
N ASP A 161 -5.80 -3.20 -5.11
CA ASP A 161 -7.25 -3.24 -5.32
C ASP A 161 -7.78 -4.58 -4.77
N PRO A 162 -8.43 -4.60 -3.59
CA PRO A 162 -8.84 -5.84 -2.94
C PRO A 162 -9.82 -6.65 -3.79
N ALA A 163 -10.76 -6.01 -4.48
CA ALA A 163 -11.73 -6.71 -5.32
C ALA A 163 -11.04 -7.43 -6.48
N ARG A 164 -10.09 -6.76 -7.14
CA ARG A 164 -9.30 -7.37 -8.22
C ARG A 164 -8.39 -8.48 -7.70
N LEU A 165 -7.77 -8.28 -6.54
CA LEU A 165 -6.86 -9.26 -5.96
C LEU A 165 -7.60 -10.52 -5.49
N ARG A 166 -8.79 -10.36 -4.87
CA ARG A 166 -9.69 -11.46 -4.52
C ARG A 166 -10.12 -12.27 -5.74
N ALA A 167 -10.48 -11.61 -6.85
CA ALA A 167 -10.85 -12.31 -8.09
C ALA A 167 -9.69 -13.16 -8.64
N ARG A 168 -8.46 -12.62 -8.63
CA ARG A 168 -7.26 -13.37 -9.02
C ARG A 168 -6.96 -14.52 -8.07
N LEU A 169 -7.21 -14.34 -6.78
CA LEU A 169 -7.08 -15.42 -5.79
C LEU A 169 -8.08 -16.53 -6.02
N LEU A 170 -9.33 -16.19 -6.32
CA LEU A 170 -10.34 -17.18 -6.65
C LEU A 170 -9.94 -18.01 -7.89
N GLU A 171 -9.45 -17.34 -8.94
CA GLU A 171 -8.91 -17.99 -10.14
C GLU A 171 -7.71 -18.88 -9.82
N PHE A 172 -6.77 -18.40 -8.99
CA PHE A 172 -5.61 -19.16 -8.54
C PHE A 172 -6.01 -20.42 -7.76
N LEU A 173 -7.06 -20.36 -6.94
CA LEU A 173 -7.56 -21.50 -6.16
C LEU A 173 -8.31 -22.52 -7.01
N LYS A 174 -8.93 -22.10 -8.13
CA LYS A 174 -9.85 -22.91 -8.94
C LYS A 174 -9.41 -24.34 -9.17
N PHE A 175 -8.29 -24.56 -9.87
CA PHE A 175 -7.86 -25.92 -10.21
C PHE A 175 -7.36 -26.72 -9.02
N ARG A 176 -6.90 -26.05 -7.96
CA ARG A 176 -6.44 -26.70 -6.72
C ARG A 176 -7.62 -27.26 -5.94
N VAL A 177 -8.68 -26.47 -5.81
CA VAL A 177 -9.92 -26.90 -5.17
C VAL A 177 -10.62 -27.96 -6.03
N LEU A 178 -10.72 -27.77 -7.35
CA LEU A 178 -11.32 -28.79 -8.23
C LEU A 178 -10.62 -30.15 -8.14
N ALA A 179 -9.29 -30.17 -7.96
CA ALA A 179 -8.52 -31.40 -7.88
C ALA A 179 -8.64 -32.13 -6.54
N ALA A 180 -8.73 -31.41 -5.42
CA ALA A 180 -8.69 -31.98 -4.07
C ALA A 180 -10.03 -31.88 -3.31
N GLN A 181 -11.02 -31.16 -3.85
CA GLN A 181 -12.36 -30.98 -3.26
C GLN A 181 -12.27 -30.55 -1.78
N GLU A 182 -13.03 -31.16 -0.89
CA GLU A 182 -13.00 -30.90 0.56
C GLU A 182 -11.63 -31.14 1.20
N GLU A 183 -10.83 -32.07 0.67
CA GLU A 183 -9.49 -32.37 1.21
C GLU A 183 -8.55 -31.16 1.10
N PHE A 184 -8.79 -30.26 0.14
CA PHE A 184 -8.00 -29.03 -0.01
C PHE A 184 -8.05 -28.15 1.26
N PHE A 185 -9.19 -28.12 1.95
CA PHE A 185 -9.44 -27.20 3.05
C PHE A 185 -8.93 -27.70 4.40
N VAL A 186 -8.71 -29.02 4.54
CA VAL A 186 -8.27 -29.67 5.78
C VAL A 186 -6.97 -29.04 6.31
N ALA A 187 -6.04 -28.70 5.41
CA ALA A 187 -4.77 -28.06 5.77
C ALA A 187 -4.94 -26.69 6.46
N PHE A 188 -6.08 -26.05 6.28
CA PHE A 188 -6.37 -24.69 6.75
C PHE A 188 -7.36 -24.66 7.90
N LEU A 189 -7.79 -25.79 8.47
CA LEU A 189 -8.71 -25.78 9.60
C LEU A 189 -8.02 -25.36 10.89
N VAL A 190 -8.77 -24.70 11.77
CA VAL A 190 -8.36 -24.42 13.15
C VAL A 190 -8.17 -25.77 13.88
N PRO A 191 -7.01 -26.01 14.51
CA PRO A 191 -6.76 -27.23 15.28
C PRO A 191 -7.79 -27.38 16.41
N GLN A 192 -8.30 -28.59 16.61
CA GLN A 192 -9.18 -28.86 17.76
C GLN A 192 -8.33 -29.17 19.00
N PRO A 193 -8.77 -28.78 20.21
CA PRO A 193 -8.07 -29.14 21.44
C PRO A 193 -8.05 -30.68 21.58
N GLY A 194 -6.89 -31.28 21.31
CA GLY A 194 -6.70 -32.74 21.24
C GLY A 194 -5.87 -33.23 20.05
N ASP A 195 -5.71 -32.41 19.01
CA ASP A 195 -4.81 -32.68 17.88
C ASP A 195 -3.34 -32.58 18.32
N SER A 196 -2.79 -33.68 18.85
CA SER A 196 -1.34 -33.81 19.01
C SER A 196 -0.68 -33.91 17.63
N PRO A 197 0.58 -33.46 17.43
CA PRO A 197 1.37 -33.89 16.29
C PRO A 197 1.69 -35.37 16.48
N GLY A 198 0.75 -36.24 16.09
CA GLY A 198 0.92 -37.68 16.11
C GLY A 198 1.96 -38.13 15.09
N PRO A 199 2.62 -39.28 15.31
CA PRO A 199 3.66 -39.78 14.41
C PRO A 199 3.06 -40.11 13.03
N ASP A 200 3.94 -40.11 12.02
CA ASP A 200 3.67 -40.28 10.58
C ASP A 200 2.38 -41.04 10.21
N PRO A 201 1.64 -40.57 9.19
CA PRO A 201 0.41 -41.21 8.77
C PRO A 201 0.70 -42.64 8.30
N ARG A 202 0.01 -43.61 8.91
CA ARG A 202 0.02 -45.00 8.42
C ARG A 202 -0.53 -44.99 6.99
N PRO A 203 0.13 -45.64 6.02
CA PRO A 203 -0.37 -45.70 4.65
C PRO A 203 -1.68 -46.49 4.63
N GLY A 204 -2.78 -45.83 4.26
CA GLY A 204 -4.07 -46.48 3.96
C GLY A 204 -5.30 -45.99 4.71
N LEU A 205 -5.20 -45.00 5.61
CA LEU A 205 -6.39 -44.37 6.22
C LEU A 205 -6.54 -42.95 5.66
N ALA A 206 -7.59 -42.71 4.86
CA ALA A 206 -7.97 -41.36 4.49
C ALA A 206 -8.24 -40.55 5.78
N PRO A 207 -7.73 -39.31 5.89
CA PRO A 207 -8.07 -38.47 7.03
C PRO A 207 -9.59 -38.37 7.10
N ALA A 208 -10.15 -38.57 8.31
CA ALA A 208 -11.59 -38.41 8.53
C ALA A 208 -11.98 -37.01 8.02
N LEU A 209 -12.87 -36.97 7.02
CA LEU A 209 -13.39 -35.72 6.46
C LEU A 209 -13.85 -34.86 7.63
N ALA A 210 -13.21 -33.70 7.78
CA ALA A 210 -13.48 -32.79 8.88
C ALA A 210 -14.96 -32.42 8.89
N ALA A 211 -15.54 -32.27 10.08
CA ALA A 211 -16.92 -31.87 10.23
C ALA A 211 -17.18 -30.56 9.45
N PRO A 212 -18.33 -30.44 8.75
CA PRO A 212 -18.63 -29.33 7.82
C PRO A 212 -18.65 -27.92 8.46
N THR A 213 -18.50 -27.83 9.78
CA THR A 213 -18.54 -26.58 10.58
C THR A 213 -17.17 -26.15 11.12
N SER A 214 -16.08 -26.81 10.74
CA SER A 214 -14.75 -26.46 11.23
C SER A 214 -14.28 -25.11 10.68
N ALA A 215 -13.94 -24.17 11.55
CA ALA A 215 -13.48 -22.84 11.15
C ALA A 215 -12.13 -22.89 10.42
N LEU A 216 -11.93 -22.01 9.44
CA LEU A 216 -10.66 -21.83 8.73
C LEU A 216 -9.71 -20.91 9.52
N ASP A 217 -8.43 -21.28 9.56
CA ASP A 217 -7.33 -20.53 10.16
C ASP A 217 -6.61 -19.69 9.09
N PRO A 218 -6.72 -18.35 9.14
CA PRO A 218 -6.07 -17.47 8.17
C PRO A 218 -4.54 -17.57 8.23
N LYS A 219 -3.93 -17.92 9.37
CA LYS A 219 -2.46 -18.01 9.49
C LYS A 219 -1.91 -19.18 8.71
N ARG A 220 -2.59 -20.32 8.75
CA ARG A 220 -2.24 -21.51 7.95
C ARG A 220 -2.36 -21.20 6.46
N PHE A 221 -3.46 -20.56 6.06
CA PHE A 221 -3.66 -20.18 4.67
C PHE A 221 -2.62 -19.16 4.18
N ARG A 222 -2.28 -18.15 4.99
CA ARG A 222 -1.19 -17.21 4.70
C ARG A 222 0.15 -17.90 4.53
N THR A 223 0.49 -18.85 5.41
CA THR A 223 1.75 -19.59 5.33
C THR A 223 1.86 -20.37 4.02
N TRP A 224 0.76 -20.98 3.59
CA TRP A 224 0.69 -21.68 2.31
C TRP A 224 0.79 -20.72 1.12
N LEU A 225 0.07 -19.59 1.14
CA LEU A 225 0.16 -18.55 0.10
C LEU A 225 1.56 -17.93 0.02
N GLN A 226 2.27 -17.79 1.14
CA GLN A 226 3.62 -17.22 1.18
C GLN A 226 4.62 -18.02 0.32
N ALA A 227 4.41 -19.32 0.16
CA ALA A 227 5.28 -20.18 -0.66
C ALA A 227 4.89 -20.19 -2.14
N LEU A 228 3.61 -20.00 -2.46
CA LEU A 228 3.08 -20.23 -3.81
C LEU A 228 2.67 -18.95 -4.54
N TRP A 229 2.13 -17.97 -3.82
CA TRP A 229 1.69 -16.70 -4.38
C TRP A 229 1.70 -15.57 -3.33
N PRO A 230 2.90 -15.02 -3.02
CA PRO A 230 3.07 -14.01 -1.98
C PRO A 230 2.24 -12.74 -2.19
N GLU A 231 1.91 -12.37 -3.42
CA GLU A 231 1.13 -11.16 -3.70
C GLU A 231 -0.30 -11.22 -3.14
N ALA A 232 -0.88 -12.42 -2.95
CA ALA A 232 -2.19 -12.55 -2.30
C ALA A 232 -2.19 -12.05 -0.85
N LEU A 233 -1.03 -12.03 -0.19
CA LEU A 233 -0.88 -11.62 1.21
C LEU A 233 -1.06 -10.10 1.43
N ASP A 234 -1.26 -9.35 0.35
CA ASP A 234 -1.71 -7.97 0.41
C ASP A 234 -3.20 -7.84 0.76
N LEU A 235 -3.98 -8.93 0.71
CA LEU A 235 -5.31 -8.99 1.30
C LEU A 235 -5.21 -9.15 2.83
N ASP A 236 -6.20 -8.61 3.54
CA ASP A 236 -6.37 -8.88 4.96
C ASP A 236 -6.94 -10.28 5.22
N ASP A 237 -7.00 -10.69 6.49
CA ASP A 237 -7.45 -12.03 6.86
C ASP A 237 -8.91 -12.27 6.48
N ALA A 238 -9.76 -11.24 6.56
CA ALA A 238 -11.18 -11.35 6.25
C ALA A 238 -11.39 -11.60 4.75
N ASP A 239 -10.70 -10.85 3.89
CA ASP A 239 -10.75 -11.01 2.44
C ASP A 239 -10.16 -12.35 1.99
N LEU A 240 -9.05 -12.79 2.61
CA LEU A 240 -8.44 -14.10 2.33
C LEU A 240 -9.42 -15.25 2.65
N LEU A 241 -10.00 -15.24 3.85
CA LEU A 241 -10.96 -16.26 4.28
C LEU A 241 -12.23 -16.23 3.44
N ALA A 242 -12.78 -15.04 3.16
CA ALA A 242 -13.98 -14.90 2.34
C ALA A 242 -13.75 -15.43 0.92
N THR A 243 -12.58 -15.19 0.32
CA THR A 243 -12.25 -15.75 -0.99
C THR A 243 -12.01 -17.25 -0.94
N LEU A 244 -11.38 -17.77 0.12
CA LEU A 244 -11.19 -19.21 0.29
C LEU A 244 -12.53 -19.95 0.43
N GLU A 245 -13.44 -19.40 1.24
CA GLU A 245 -14.80 -19.94 1.40
C GLU A 245 -15.62 -19.83 0.11
N GLN A 246 -15.50 -18.72 -0.62
CA GLN A 246 -16.10 -18.57 -1.94
C GLN A 246 -15.58 -19.63 -2.92
N ALA A 247 -14.30 -19.99 -2.85
CA ALA A 247 -13.73 -21.05 -3.66
C ALA A 247 -14.34 -22.41 -3.31
N ARG A 248 -14.56 -22.69 -2.02
CA ARG A 248 -15.26 -23.90 -1.55
C ARG A 248 -16.66 -23.99 -2.15
N GLN A 249 -17.46 -22.94 -2.01
CA GLN A 249 -18.83 -22.88 -2.50
C GLN A 249 -18.95 -23.05 -4.02
N LEU A 250 -17.97 -22.59 -4.79
CA LEU A 250 -18.02 -22.62 -6.25
C LEU A 250 -17.42 -23.89 -6.87
N TYR A 251 -16.47 -24.53 -6.18
CA TYR A 251 -15.61 -25.56 -6.79
C TYR A 251 -15.68 -26.92 -6.10
N VAL A 252 -16.38 -27.03 -4.97
CA VAL A 252 -16.70 -28.31 -4.33
C VAL A 252 -18.10 -28.75 -4.75
N ASN A 253 -18.25 -30.02 -5.12
CA ASN A 253 -19.53 -30.63 -5.50
C ASN A 253 -20.21 -31.36 -4.32
#